data_AF-A0AAN9S4Y1-F1
#
_entry.id   AF-A0AAN9S4Y1-F1
#
_cell.length_a   1.000
_cell.length_b   1.000
_cell.length_c   1.000
_cell.angle_alpha   90.00
_cell.angle_beta   90.00
_cell.angle_gamma   90.00
#
_symmetry.space_group_name_H-M   'P 1'
#
loop_
_entity.id
_entity.type
_entity.pdbx_description
1 polymer ?
#
loop_
_entity_poly.entity_id
_entity_poly.type
_entity_poly.pdbx_seq_one_letter_code
_entity_poly.pdbx_strand_id
1 'polypeptide(L)'
;MDFSYGFPSTPSATFPRSMLRNLRSLLKFCNCFHLFLCGLILHFHRLAYPMFPLQGQGMVPSPRLISRRKPPKFFCMLLVLVVPICVIGIFIHAQKISYFFRPLWDNPPIPFTRIPHYYAENVSMDHLCHLHGWSLRSEPRRIYDAVIFSNELDMLDIRWHELFPYVSKFVILESNTTFTGIPKRVFFASNRGRFAFAKEKIVHDIHPGRIAVPGSHEDPFVLESKQRGAMNTLLRRAGISNGDILLMSDTDEIPSPHTLKLLQWCDGIPPIMHLELRHYMYSFEFPVDYSSWRATAHIYGPWTQYRHSRQTGVIFSDAGWHCSFCFQYISEFVFKMTAYSHADRVKRKSFLSHSRIQNIICKGDDLFDMLPEEYSFQELIKKMGSIPRSASAVHLPAYLIQNADKFRFLLPGGCLRPPE
;
A
#
# COMPACT_ATOMS: atom_id res chain seq x y z
N MET A 1 -2.86 2.89 7.58
CA MET A 1 -2.81 3.33 6.17
C MET A 1 -1.98 2.28 5.47
N ASP A 2 -2.59 1.15 5.17
CA ASP A 2 -1.89 0.03 4.58
C ASP A 2 -1.56 0.37 3.12
N PHE A 3 -0.31 0.75 2.86
CA PHE A 3 0.10 1.41 1.62
C PHE A 3 0.32 0.47 0.43
N SER A 4 -0.36 -0.68 0.37
CA SER A 4 0.00 -1.74 -0.59
C SER A 4 -1.19 -2.41 -1.29
N TYR A 5 -2.21 -1.71 -1.75
CA TYR A 5 -3.22 -2.36 -2.62
C TYR A 5 -2.74 -2.49 -4.06
N GLY A 6 -2.21 -3.69 -4.37
CA GLY A 6 -2.11 -4.21 -5.73
C GLY A 6 -3.50 -4.54 -6.29
N PHE A 7 -3.72 -4.18 -7.55
CA PHE A 7 -4.87 -4.60 -8.33
C PHE A 7 -4.95 -6.14 -8.41
N PRO A 8 -6.16 -6.75 -8.40
CA PRO A 8 -6.28 -8.17 -8.66
C PRO A 8 -5.78 -8.48 -10.07
N SER A 9 -4.82 -9.39 -10.16
CA SER A 9 -4.20 -9.87 -11.38
C SER A 9 -5.23 -10.54 -12.31
N THR A 10 -5.61 -9.86 -13.38
CA THR A 10 -6.09 -10.48 -14.62
C THR A 10 -5.07 -10.21 -15.72
N PRO A 11 -4.64 -11.21 -16.51
CA PRO A 11 -3.69 -11.02 -17.59
C PRO A 11 -4.44 -10.52 -18.82
N SER A 12 -4.64 -9.21 -18.89
CA SER A 12 -4.69 -8.49 -20.17
C SER A 12 -4.69 -7.01 -19.85
N ALA A 13 -3.83 -6.27 -20.53
CA ALA A 13 -3.95 -4.82 -20.66
C ALA A 13 -5.28 -4.51 -21.38
N THR A 14 -6.38 -4.57 -20.65
CA THR A 14 -7.63 -3.94 -21.02
C THR A 14 -7.96 -2.98 -19.90
N PHE A 15 -7.86 -1.69 -20.22
CA PHE A 15 -8.51 -0.63 -19.45
C PHE A 15 -9.89 -1.13 -18.99
N PRO A 16 -10.29 -0.94 -17.72
CA PRO A 16 -11.58 -1.39 -17.23
C PRO A 16 -12.66 -0.91 -18.19
N ARG A 17 -13.57 -1.80 -18.66
CA ARG A 17 -14.65 -1.41 -19.58
C ARG A 17 -15.50 -0.25 -19.01
N SER A 18 -15.52 -0.06 -17.69
CA SER A 18 -16.10 1.08 -16.98
C SER A 18 -15.29 2.39 -17.17
N MET A 19 -13.96 2.32 -17.08
CA MET A 19 -13.07 3.45 -17.32
C MET A 19 -13.01 3.83 -18.81
N LEU A 20 -13.08 2.87 -19.74
CA LEU A 20 -13.26 3.14 -21.19
C LEU A 20 -14.66 3.71 -21.51
N ARG A 21 -15.71 3.32 -20.77
CA ARG A 21 -17.03 3.97 -20.85
C ARG A 21 -16.99 5.41 -20.34
N ASN A 22 -16.22 5.66 -19.28
CA ASN A 22 -16.04 6.98 -18.70
C ASN A 22 -15.06 7.84 -19.50
N LEU A 23 -14.04 7.29 -20.16
CA LEU A 23 -13.17 7.99 -21.10
C LEU A 23 -13.91 8.29 -22.40
N ARG A 24 -14.72 7.35 -22.93
CA ARG A 24 -15.63 7.64 -24.06
C ARG A 24 -16.70 8.64 -23.67
N SER A 25 -17.17 8.65 -22.43
CA SER A 25 -18.11 9.67 -21.94
C SER A 25 -17.41 11.00 -21.69
N LEU A 26 -16.15 11.04 -21.22
CA LEU A 26 -15.34 12.25 -21.07
C LEU A 26 -14.90 12.81 -22.43
N LEU A 27 -14.57 11.96 -23.39
CA LEU A 27 -14.25 12.34 -24.77
C LEU A 27 -15.51 12.77 -25.52
N LYS A 28 -16.67 12.13 -25.28
CA LYS A 28 -17.97 12.63 -25.74
C LYS A 28 -18.36 13.93 -25.05
N PHE A 29 -18.05 14.10 -23.77
CA PHE A 29 -18.28 15.33 -23.02
C PHE A 29 -17.36 16.44 -23.55
N CYS A 30 -16.08 16.17 -23.80
CA CYS A 30 -15.12 17.11 -24.39
C CYS A 30 -15.47 17.44 -25.84
N ASN A 31 -15.91 16.47 -26.66
CA ASN A 31 -16.36 16.73 -28.03
C ASN A 31 -17.70 17.48 -28.06
N CYS A 32 -18.66 17.14 -27.20
CA CYS A 32 -19.88 17.92 -27.03
C CYS A 32 -19.57 19.32 -26.50
N PHE A 33 -18.60 19.48 -25.60
CA PHE A 33 -18.20 20.76 -25.05
C PHE A 33 -17.43 21.60 -26.08
N HIS A 34 -16.61 20.99 -26.94
CA HIS A 34 -15.94 21.65 -28.06
C HIS A 34 -16.93 22.03 -29.16
N LEU A 35 -17.92 21.18 -29.47
CA LEU A 35 -19.02 21.50 -30.39
C LEU A 35 -19.95 22.57 -29.80
N PHE A 36 -20.16 22.58 -28.48
CA PHE A 36 -20.91 23.62 -27.77
C PHE A 36 -20.15 24.94 -27.74
N LEU A 37 -18.83 24.93 -27.53
CA LEU A 37 -17.98 26.12 -27.65
C LEU A 37 -17.96 26.65 -29.09
N CYS A 38 -17.76 25.79 -30.10
CA CYS A 38 -17.83 26.18 -31.51
C CYS A 38 -19.22 26.70 -31.91
N GLY A 39 -20.29 26.08 -31.38
CA GLY A 39 -21.67 26.52 -31.57
C GLY A 39 -21.95 27.86 -30.90
N LEU A 40 -21.42 28.11 -29.69
CA LEU A 40 -21.46 29.42 -29.04
C LEU A 40 -20.72 30.46 -29.88
N ILE A 41 -19.49 30.16 -30.32
CA ILE A 41 -18.65 31.07 -31.12
C ILE A 41 -19.33 31.42 -32.45
N LEU A 42 -19.90 30.44 -33.16
CA LEU A 42 -20.67 30.65 -34.40
C LEU A 42 -21.98 31.43 -34.17
N HIS A 43 -22.66 31.20 -33.05
CA HIS A 43 -23.86 31.93 -32.67
C HIS A 43 -23.56 33.39 -32.32
N PHE A 44 -22.42 33.65 -31.66
CA PHE A 44 -21.93 35.00 -31.38
C PHE A 44 -21.40 35.70 -32.64
N HIS A 45 -20.80 34.98 -33.59
CA HIS A 45 -20.37 35.54 -34.89
C HIS A 45 -21.58 35.95 -35.75
N ARG A 46 -22.66 35.17 -35.76
CA ARG A 46 -23.93 35.54 -36.44
C ARG A 46 -24.66 36.71 -35.77
N LEU A 47 -24.49 36.91 -34.46
CA LEU A 47 -25.04 38.06 -33.74
C LEU A 47 -24.22 39.34 -33.92
N ALA A 48 -22.96 39.24 -34.37
CA ALA A 48 -22.07 40.38 -34.61
C ALA A 48 -22.17 40.95 -36.05
N TYR A 49 -22.58 40.15 -37.04
CA TYR A 49 -22.74 40.58 -38.44
C TYR A 49 -24.05 40.03 -39.04
N PRO A 50 -25.18 40.76 -38.95
CA PRO A 50 -26.39 40.38 -39.68
C PRO A 50 -26.22 40.68 -41.18
N MET A 51 -26.34 39.66 -42.04
CA MET A 51 -26.52 39.88 -43.48
C MET A 51 -27.89 40.53 -43.73
N PHE A 52 -27.89 41.70 -44.35
CA PHE A 52 -29.11 42.38 -44.83
C PHE A 52 -29.73 41.64 -46.02
N PRO A 53 -31.06 41.45 -46.05
CA PRO A 53 -31.81 41.35 -47.30
C PRO A 53 -32.62 42.63 -47.58
N LEU A 54 -32.81 42.88 -48.88
CA LEU A 54 -33.49 44.02 -49.48
C LEU A 54 -34.99 44.13 -49.13
N GLN A 55 -35.48 45.37 -49.24
CA GLN A 55 -36.82 45.91 -48.96
C GLN A 55 -38.04 45.10 -49.42
N GLY A 56 -39.11 45.19 -48.61
CA GLY A 56 -40.51 45.02 -49.01
C GLY A 56 -41.45 45.57 -47.92
N GLN A 57 -42.26 46.59 -48.24
CA GLN A 57 -43.15 47.31 -47.32
C GLN A 57 -44.44 46.52 -47.00
N GLY A 58 -44.93 46.64 -45.75
CA GLY A 58 -46.28 46.23 -45.32
C GLY A 58 -46.52 46.49 -43.83
N MET A 59 -47.62 47.16 -43.46
CA MET A 59 -47.97 47.65 -42.11
C MET A 59 -48.58 46.60 -41.15
N VAL A 60 -48.62 46.97 -39.85
CA VAL A 60 -49.47 46.51 -38.70
C VAL A 60 -48.86 45.42 -37.78
N PRO A 61 -49.15 45.37 -36.45
CA PRO A 61 -48.83 46.30 -35.36
C PRO A 61 -47.84 45.71 -34.30
N SER A 62 -47.42 46.55 -33.36
CA SER A 62 -46.43 46.32 -32.29
C SER A 62 -46.50 44.97 -31.53
N PRO A 63 -45.39 44.20 -31.44
CA PRO A 63 -45.19 43.22 -30.39
C PRO A 63 -44.48 43.88 -29.19
N ARG A 64 -45.02 43.65 -27.99
CA ARG A 64 -44.39 44.02 -26.72
C ARG A 64 -42.94 43.50 -26.69
N LEU A 65 -41.98 44.43 -26.65
CA LEU A 65 -40.57 44.13 -26.41
C LEU A 65 -40.39 43.58 -25.00
N ILE A 66 -40.42 42.25 -24.86
CA ILE A 66 -39.79 41.59 -23.72
C ILE A 66 -38.29 41.89 -23.85
N SER A 67 -37.79 42.83 -23.06
CA SER A 67 -36.36 43.09 -22.89
C SER A 67 -35.69 41.82 -22.38
N ARG A 68 -35.22 40.96 -23.29
CA ARG A 68 -34.26 39.90 -23.00
C ARG A 68 -32.99 40.60 -22.53
N ARG A 69 -32.83 40.75 -21.21
CA ARG A 69 -31.55 41.16 -20.61
C ARG A 69 -30.50 40.20 -21.15
N LYS A 70 -29.63 40.68 -22.06
CA LYS A 70 -28.45 39.93 -22.47
C LYS A 70 -27.72 39.56 -21.18
N PRO A 71 -27.33 38.29 -20.96
CA PRO A 71 -26.49 37.97 -19.81
C PRO A 71 -25.30 38.92 -19.87
N PRO A 72 -24.94 39.57 -18.76
CA PRO A 72 -23.96 40.64 -18.81
C PRO A 72 -22.69 40.06 -19.42
N LYS A 73 -22.12 40.70 -20.45
CA LYS A 73 -20.90 40.24 -21.15
C LYS A 73 -19.79 39.85 -20.15
N PHE A 74 -19.80 40.50 -18.99
CA PHE A 74 -19.00 40.16 -17.81
C PHE A 74 -19.08 38.70 -17.36
N PHE A 75 -20.28 38.09 -17.31
CA PHE A 75 -20.47 36.70 -16.89
C PHE A 75 -19.86 35.71 -17.89
N CYS A 76 -19.99 35.99 -19.20
CA CYS A 76 -19.35 35.20 -20.23
C CYS A 76 -17.81 35.32 -20.19
N MET A 77 -17.28 36.53 -19.96
CA MET A 77 -15.83 36.74 -19.80
C MET A 77 -15.29 36.05 -18.53
N LEU A 78 -16.04 36.09 -17.43
CA LEU A 78 -15.71 35.40 -16.19
C LEU A 78 -15.67 33.88 -16.41
N LEU A 79 -16.65 33.31 -17.12
CA LEU A 79 -16.65 31.88 -17.45
C LEU A 79 -15.45 31.48 -18.32
N VAL A 80 -15.07 32.30 -19.31
CA VAL A 80 -13.90 32.03 -20.17
C VAL A 80 -12.59 32.06 -19.38
N LEU A 81 -12.49 32.81 -18.29
CA LEU A 81 -11.31 32.83 -17.42
C LEU A 81 -11.35 31.73 -16.34
N VAL A 82 -12.50 31.54 -15.70
CA VAL A 82 -12.66 30.61 -14.58
C VAL A 82 -12.66 29.16 -15.05
N VAL A 83 -13.30 28.84 -16.18
CA VAL A 83 -13.39 27.45 -16.65
C VAL A 83 -12.02 26.85 -16.94
N PRO A 84 -11.10 27.49 -17.70
CA PRO A 84 -9.75 26.96 -17.89
C PRO A 84 -8.97 26.82 -16.58
N ILE A 85 -9.09 27.78 -15.66
CA ILE A 85 -8.44 27.70 -14.34
C ILE A 85 -8.97 26.50 -13.54
N CYS A 86 -10.29 26.29 -13.52
CA CYS A 86 -10.91 25.12 -12.88
C CYS A 86 -10.49 23.81 -13.55
N VAL A 87 -10.43 23.76 -14.88
CA VAL A 87 -10.00 22.56 -15.62
C VAL A 87 -8.53 22.23 -15.34
N ILE A 88 -7.66 23.23 -15.34
CA ILE A 88 -6.24 23.08 -14.97
C ILE A 88 -6.13 22.61 -13.51
N GLY A 89 -6.89 23.24 -12.60
CA GLY A 89 -6.95 22.83 -11.19
C GLY A 89 -7.39 21.38 -11.01
N ILE A 90 -8.45 20.96 -11.70
CA ILE A 90 -8.94 19.57 -11.69
C ILE A 90 -7.86 18.63 -12.23
N PHE A 91 -7.18 18.98 -13.32
CA PHE A 91 -6.13 18.14 -13.89
C PHE A 91 -4.94 17.98 -12.94
N ILE A 92 -4.48 19.07 -12.32
CA ILE A 92 -3.36 19.07 -11.36
C ILE A 92 -3.73 18.26 -10.10
N HIS A 93 -4.97 18.37 -9.64
CA HIS A 93 -5.46 17.73 -8.42
C HIS A 93 -6.28 16.46 -8.68
N ALA A 94 -6.26 15.91 -9.89
CA ALA A 94 -7.16 14.84 -10.32
C ALA A 94 -7.11 13.62 -9.39
N GLN A 95 -5.92 13.22 -8.94
CA GLN A 95 -5.77 12.12 -7.99
C GLN A 95 -6.39 12.45 -6.62
N LYS A 96 -6.13 13.64 -6.06
CA LYS A 96 -6.69 14.03 -4.75
C LYS A 96 -8.22 14.10 -4.81
N ILE A 97 -8.75 14.65 -5.90
CA ILE A 97 -10.19 14.66 -6.18
C ILE A 97 -10.72 13.23 -6.28
N SER A 98 -10.03 12.36 -7.03
CA SER A 98 -10.42 10.95 -7.18
C SER A 98 -10.44 10.20 -5.86
N TYR A 99 -9.43 10.37 -5.01
CA TYR A 99 -9.35 9.76 -3.68
C TYR A 99 -10.41 10.32 -2.73
N PHE A 100 -10.62 11.64 -2.73
CA PHE A 100 -11.65 12.28 -1.91
C PHE A 100 -13.05 11.77 -2.26
N PHE A 101 -13.35 11.60 -3.55
CA PHE A 101 -14.63 11.08 -4.02
C PHE A 101 -14.69 9.56 -4.17
N ARG A 102 -13.63 8.82 -3.79
CA ARG A 102 -13.59 7.35 -3.82
C ARG A 102 -14.81 6.70 -3.16
N PRO A 103 -15.32 7.18 -2.01
CA PRO A 103 -16.53 6.64 -1.38
C PRO A 103 -17.80 6.68 -2.26
N LEU A 104 -17.81 7.44 -3.36
CA LEU A 104 -18.97 7.53 -4.26
C LEU A 104 -18.95 6.49 -5.39
N TRP A 105 -17.78 5.97 -5.76
CA TRP A 105 -17.62 5.16 -6.98
C TRP A 105 -16.86 3.85 -6.79
N ASP A 106 -16.19 3.65 -5.65
CA ASP A 106 -15.50 2.42 -5.29
C ASP A 106 -16.20 1.72 -4.13
N ASN A 107 -16.09 0.39 -4.05
CA ASN A 107 -16.73 -0.42 -3.01
C ASN A 107 -15.67 -1.08 -2.12
N PRO A 108 -15.93 -1.19 -0.80
CA PRO A 108 -15.00 -1.86 0.10
C PRO A 108 -14.83 -3.33 -0.32
N PRO A 109 -13.64 -3.92 -0.10
CA PRO A 109 -13.44 -5.34 -0.31
C PRO A 109 -14.34 -6.14 0.65
N ILE A 110 -14.61 -7.40 0.28
CA ILE A 110 -15.37 -8.32 1.13
C ILE A 110 -14.73 -8.36 2.53
N PRO A 111 -15.46 -8.13 3.63
CA PRO A 111 -14.87 -8.19 4.97
C PRO A 111 -14.25 -9.56 5.26
N PHE A 112 -13.29 -9.60 6.18
CA PHE A 112 -12.78 -10.86 6.70
C PHE A 112 -13.68 -11.39 7.82
N THR A 113 -13.84 -12.71 7.88
CA THR A 113 -14.31 -13.39 9.09
C THR A 113 -13.15 -13.44 10.07
N ARG A 114 -13.26 -12.68 11.17
CA ARG A 114 -12.23 -12.61 12.20
C ARG A 114 -12.29 -13.81 13.12
N ILE A 115 -11.13 -14.44 13.30
CA ILE A 115 -10.90 -15.44 14.34
C ILE A 115 -10.37 -14.67 15.55
N PRO A 116 -11.03 -14.75 16.72
CA PRO A 116 -10.56 -14.11 17.93
C PRO A 116 -9.22 -14.73 18.35
N HIS A 117 -8.34 -13.91 18.92
CA HIS A 117 -7.03 -14.36 19.38
C HIS A 117 -7.04 -14.40 20.91
N TYR A 118 -7.34 -15.57 21.46
CA TYR A 118 -7.27 -15.80 22.90
C TYR A 118 -5.83 -16.12 23.28
N TYR A 119 -5.21 -15.26 24.08
CA TYR A 119 -3.87 -15.53 24.59
C TYR A 119 -3.66 -14.85 25.95
N ALA A 120 -3.00 -15.56 26.84
CA ALA A 120 -2.41 -15.03 28.06
C ALA A 120 -1.22 -15.91 28.46
N GLU A 121 -0.14 -15.30 28.97
CA GLU A 121 1.12 -16.01 29.24
C GLU A 121 0.97 -17.16 30.24
N ASN A 122 0.09 -17.01 31.22
CA ASN A 122 -0.11 -17.97 32.30
C ASN A 122 -1.24 -18.99 32.01
N VAL A 123 -1.69 -19.11 30.76
CA VAL A 123 -2.73 -20.06 30.36
C VAL A 123 -2.09 -21.18 29.55
N SER A 124 -2.47 -22.43 29.84
CA SER A 124 -1.91 -23.59 29.16
C SER A 124 -2.24 -23.59 27.66
N MET A 125 -1.31 -24.07 26.83
CA MET A 125 -1.55 -24.18 25.38
C MET A 125 -2.76 -25.06 25.06
N ASP A 126 -2.99 -26.11 25.86
CA ASP A 126 -4.18 -26.96 25.72
C ASP A 126 -5.48 -26.14 25.82
N HIS A 127 -5.59 -25.35 26.89
CA HIS A 127 -6.78 -24.51 27.10
C HIS A 127 -6.90 -23.44 26.02
N LEU A 128 -5.78 -22.81 25.62
CA LEU A 128 -5.78 -21.84 24.54
C LEU A 128 -6.26 -22.46 23.22
N CYS A 129 -5.77 -23.64 22.84
CA CYS A 129 -6.26 -24.31 21.62
C CYS A 129 -7.77 -24.58 21.72
N HIS A 130 -8.25 -25.13 22.83
CA HIS A 130 -9.68 -25.42 23.02
C HIS A 130 -10.56 -24.16 22.96
N LEU A 131 -10.10 -23.01 23.47
CA LEU A 131 -10.84 -21.73 23.35
C LEU A 131 -11.04 -21.27 21.89
N HIS A 132 -10.14 -21.67 20.99
CA HIS A 132 -10.29 -21.41 19.56
C HIS A 132 -11.08 -22.50 18.82
N GLY A 133 -11.54 -23.54 19.51
CA GLY A 133 -12.15 -24.72 18.90
C GLY A 133 -11.12 -25.66 18.23
N TRP A 134 -9.86 -25.58 18.66
CA TRP A 134 -8.74 -26.37 18.17
C TRP A 134 -8.31 -27.40 19.22
N SER A 135 -7.59 -28.43 18.81
CA SER A 135 -7.05 -29.45 19.74
C SER A 135 -5.54 -29.28 19.93
N LEU A 136 -5.02 -29.72 21.08
CA LEU A 136 -3.58 -29.72 21.32
C LEU A 136 -2.88 -30.81 20.49
N ARG A 137 -1.73 -30.47 19.91
CA ARG A 137 -0.83 -31.43 19.25
C ARG A 137 0.11 -32.11 20.22
N SER A 138 0.44 -33.36 19.94
CA SER A 138 1.51 -34.09 20.65
C SER A 138 2.91 -33.53 20.39
N GLU A 139 3.10 -32.92 19.21
CA GLU A 139 4.37 -32.31 18.79
C GLU A 139 4.14 -30.99 18.03
N PRO A 140 5.06 -30.01 18.17
CA PRO A 140 4.92 -28.73 17.52
C PRO A 140 5.14 -28.87 16.00
N ARG A 141 4.35 -28.16 15.19
CA ARG A 141 4.64 -28.00 13.77
C ARG A 141 5.95 -27.22 13.57
N ARG A 142 6.68 -27.59 12.52
CA ARG A 142 7.79 -26.76 12.04
C ARG A 142 7.24 -25.51 11.37
N ILE A 143 7.92 -24.39 11.60
CA ILE A 143 7.57 -23.11 11.00
C ILE A 143 8.70 -22.66 10.07
N TYR A 144 8.34 -22.28 8.86
CA TYR A 144 9.22 -21.65 7.88
C TYR A 144 8.82 -20.19 7.74
N ASP A 145 9.74 -19.30 8.09
CA ASP A 145 9.57 -17.87 7.95
C ASP A 145 10.14 -17.40 6.61
N ALA A 146 9.29 -16.98 5.67
CA ALA A 146 9.72 -16.68 4.31
C ALA A 146 9.49 -15.21 3.93
N VAL A 147 10.59 -14.50 3.67
CA VAL A 147 10.58 -13.07 3.32
C VAL A 147 11.37 -12.81 2.06
N ILE A 148 10.87 -11.93 1.20
CA ILE A 148 11.68 -11.27 0.20
C ILE A 148 12.36 -10.05 0.83
N PHE A 149 13.63 -9.83 0.52
CA PHE A 149 14.46 -8.86 1.25
C PHE A 149 15.05 -7.77 0.35
N SER A 150 15.01 -6.54 0.86
CA SER A 150 15.59 -5.36 0.23
C SER A 150 16.68 -4.74 1.08
N ASN A 151 16.35 -3.77 1.95
CA ASN A 151 17.32 -3.00 2.74
C ASN A 151 16.92 -2.86 4.22
N GLU A 152 15.82 -3.49 4.66
CA GLU A 152 15.31 -3.36 6.03
C GLU A 152 16.09 -4.20 7.07
N LEU A 153 17.41 -3.99 7.19
CA LEU A 153 18.28 -4.80 8.06
C LEU A 153 17.87 -4.75 9.53
N ASP A 154 17.43 -3.59 10.04
CA ASP A 154 17.06 -3.44 11.45
C ASP A 154 15.69 -4.06 11.77
N MET A 155 14.74 -3.99 10.83
CA MET A 155 13.48 -4.72 10.95
C MET A 155 13.71 -6.23 10.88
N LEU A 156 14.63 -6.70 10.02
CA LEU A 156 15.03 -8.11 9.97
C LEU A 156 15.68 -8.57 11.27
N ASP A 157 16.52 -7.73 11.88
CA ASP A 157 17.18 -7.98 13.17
C ASP A 157 16.13 -8.17 14.28
N ILE A 158 15.15 -7.28 14.38
CA ILE A 158 14.05 -7.40 15.33
C ILE A 158 13.22 -8.65 15.05
N ARG A 159 12.76 -8.81 13.80
CA ARG A 159 11.96 -9.96 13.37
C ARG A 159 12.64 -11.27 13.77
N TRP A 160 13.89 -11.47 13.39
CA TRP A 160 14.53 -12.77 13.60
C TRP A 160 14.78 -13.08 15.06
N HIS A 161 15.10 -12.09 15.90
CA HIS A 161 15.22 -12.33 17.34
C HIS A 161 13.86 -12.67 17.99
N GLU A 162 12.77 -12.01 17.59
CA GLU A 162 11.41 -12.36 18.06
C GLU A 162 11.02 -13.79 17.67
N LEU A 163 11.28 -14.15 16.42
CA LEU A 163 10.83 -15.42 15.85
C LEU A 163 11.81 -16.59 16.11
N PHE A 164 13.05 -16.31 16.52
CA PHE A 164 14.13 -17.29 16.64
C PHE A 164 13.76 -18.56 17.41
N PRO A 165 13.05 -18.49 18.56
CA PRO A 165 12.72 -19.69 19.33
C PRO A 165 11.72 -20.61 18.62
N TYR A 166 10.88 -20.07 17.74
CA TYR A 166 9.71 -20.75 17.19
C TYR A 166 9.91 -21.24 15.75
N VAL A 167 10.77 -20.56 15.00
CA VAL A 167 11.02 -20.84 13.59
C VAL A 167 12.05 -21.94 13.42
N SER A 168 11.77 -22.88 12.51
CA SER A 168 12.67 -23.96 12.12
C SER A 168 13.68 -23.49 11.07
N LYS A 169 13.22 -22.74 10.06
CA LYS A 169 14.08 -22.14 9.03
C LYS A 169 13.63 -20.72 8.68
N PHE A 170 14.60 -19.82 8.62
CA PHE A 170 14.45 -18.49 8.03
C PHE A 170 14.83 -18.56 6.56
N VAL A 171 13.86 -18.35 5.68
CA VAL A 171 14.01 -18.44 4.23
C VAL A 171 13.98 -17.03 3.66
N ILE A 172 15.14 -16.56 3.21
CA ILE A 172 15.33 -15.17 2.79
C ILE A 172 15.78 -15.13 1.32
N LEU A 173 15.04 -14.39 0.50
CA LEU A 173 15.33 -14.22 -0.92
C LEU A 173 15.58 -12.75 -1.23
N GLU A 174 16.83 -12.40 -1.53
CA GLU A 174 17.18 -11.05 -1.98
C GLU A 174 17.33 -11.01 -3.51
N SER A 175 17.38 -9.80 -4.07
CA SER A 175 17.63 -9.56 -5.50
C SER A 175 18.75 -8.54 -5.68
N ASN A 176 19.49 -8.62 -6.78
CA ASN A 176 20.50 -7.63 -7.17
C ASN A 176 19.90 -6.40 -7.89
N THR A 177 18.59 -6.34 -8.08
CA THR A 177 17.87 -5.13 -8.52
C THR A 177 16.67 -4.84 -7.62
N THR A 178 16.22 -3.59 -7.62
CA THR A 178 14.91 -3.18 -7.07
C THR A 178 13.77 -3.68 -7.98
N PHE A 179 12.51 -3.53 -7.54
CA PHE A 179 11.34 -3.82 -8.39
C PHE A 179 11.19 -2.82 -9.53
N THR A 180 11.75 -1.63 -9.39
CA THR A 180 11.88 -0.64 -10.47
C THR A 180 13.08 -0.89 -11.39
N GLY A 181 13.82 -1.98 -11.19
CA GLY A 181 14.97 -2.36 -12.04
C GLY A 181 16.23 -1.52 -11.82
N ILE A 182 16.36 -0.85 -10.68
CA ILE A 182 17.58 -0.14 -10.28
C ILE A 182 18.56 -1.18 -9.70
N PRO A 183 19.83 -1.25 -10.16
CA PRO A 183 20.83 -2.11 -9.53
C PRO A 183 21.00 -1.79 -8.05
N LYS A 184 20.98 -2.81 -7.19
CA LYS A 184 21.17 -2.66 -5.75
C LYS A 184 22.19 -3.65 -5.21
N ARG A 185 22.84 -3.27 -4.11
CA ARG A 185 23.67 -4.19 -3.35
C ARG A 185 22.81 -5.30 -2.74
N VAL A 186 23.43 -6.45 -2.56
CA VAL A 186 22.88 -7.59 -1.83
C VAL A 186 23.08 -7.37 -0.33
N PHE A 187 22.16 -6.61 0.27
CA PHE A 187 22.29 -6.09 1.63
C PHE A 187 22.36 -7.21 2.67
N PHE A 188 21.62 -8.30 2.51
CA PHE A 188 21.67 -9.40 3.47
C PHE A 188 22.98 -10.16 3.35
N ALA A 189 23.39 -10.56 2.13
CA ALA A 189 24.67 -11.25 1.92
C ALA A 189 25.85 -10.45 2.48
N SER A 190 25.87 -9.14 2.26
CA SER A 190 26.95 -8.25 2.73
C SER A 190 26.96 -8.08 4.26
N ASN A 191 25.84 -8.33 4.93
CA ASN A 191 25.68 -8.14 6.38
C ASN A 191 25.37 -9.46 7.12
N ARG A 192 25.62 -10.61 6.50
CA ARG A 192 25.27 -11.94 7.05
C ARG A 192 25.85 -12.18 8.44
N GLY A 193 26.99 -11.57 8.77
CA GLY A 193 27.60 -11.61 10.09
C GLY A 193 26.69 -11.09 11.21
N ARG A 194 25.82 -10.11 10.94
CA ARG A 194 24.82 -9.60 11.91
C ARG A 194 23.85 -10.69 12.39
N PHE A 195 23.66 -11.74 11.58
CA PHE A 195 22.68 -12.80 11.82
C PHE A 195 23.35 -14.14 12.15
N ALA A 196 24.60 -14.12 12.61
CA ALA A 196 25.36 -15.34 12.92
C ALA A 196 24.69 -16.23 13.98
N PHE A 197 23.91 -15.64 14.90
CA PHE A 197 23.12 -16.37 15.90
C PHE A 197 22.12 -17.34 15.26
N ALA A 198 21.64 -17.04 14.05
CA ALA A 198 20.67 -17.85 13.31
C ALA A 198 21.28 -18.66 12.16
N LYS A 199 22.63 -18.74 12.06
CA LYS A 199 23.34 -19.36 10.92
C LYS A 199 22.81 -20.73 10.49
N GLU A 200 22.40 -21.57 11.44
CA GLU A 200 21.94 -22.95 11.20
C GLU A 200 20.48 -23.02 10.71
N LYS A 201 19.71 -21.95 10.95
CA LYS A 201 18.32 -21.80 10.53
C LYS A 201 18.18 -21.05 9.21
N ILE A 202 19.22 -20.34 8.74
CA ILE A 202 19.15 -19.49 7.55
C ILE A 202 19.28 -20.32 6.27
N VAL A 203 18.32 -20.13 5.36
CA VAL A 203 18.38 -20.55 3.95
C VAL A 203 18.25 -19.30 3.09
N HIS A 204 19.29 -18.99 2.34
CA HIS A 204 19.43 -17.74 1.60
C HIS A 204 19.74 -18.02 0.13
N ASP A 205 19.10 -17.28 -0.76
CA ASP A 205 19.42 -17.27 -2.19
C ASP A 205 19.28 -15.85 -2.77
N ILE A 206 19.94 -15.62 -3.91
CA ILE A 206 19.91 -14.35 -4.63
C ILE A 206 19.16 -14.58 -5.95
N HIS A 207 18.02 -13.94 -6.09
CA HIS A 207 17.28 -13.91 -7.34
C HIS A 207 17.95 -12.94 -8.34
N PRO A 208 18.27 -13.37 -9.57
CA PRO A 208 18.75 -12.47 -10.60
C PRO A 208 17.61 -11.54 -11.03
N GLY A 209 17.74 -10.26 -10.68
CA GLY A 209 16.83 -9.21 -11.10
C GLY A 209 17.05 -8.79 -12.55
N ARG A 210 16.32 -7.76 -12.97
CA ARG A 210 16.42 -7.19 -14.32
C ARG A 210 16.61 -5.68 -14.23
N ILE A 211 17.64 -5.19 -14.90
CA ILE A 211 17.92 -3.75 -14.97
C ILE A 211 16.90 -3.09 -15.91
N ALA A 212 16.30 -2.00 -15.45
CA ALA A 212 15.35 -1.24 -16.26
C ALA A 212 16.03 -0.62 -17.49
N VAL A 213 15.37 -0.72 -18.64
CA VAL A 213 15.85 -0.06 -19.86
C VAL A 213 15.50 1.43 -19.76
N PRO A 214 16.45 2.35 -20.03
CA PRO A 214 16.15 3.79 -20.00
C PRO A 214 14.93 4.15 -20.87
N GLY A 215 13.98 4.87 -20.29
CA GLY A 215 12.73 5.27 -20.97
C GLY A 215 11.64 4.18 -21.01
N SER A 216 11.92 2.95 -20.58
CA SER A 216 10.90 1.92 -20.41
C SER A 216 10.04 2.19 -19.18
N HIS A 217 8.74 1.96 -19.32
CA HIS A 217 7.76 2.06 -18.23
C HIS A 217 7.28 0.65 -17.91
N GLU A 218 8.18 -0.15 -17.35
CA GLU A 218 7.85 -1.50 -16.92
C GLU A 218 7.12 -1.46 -15.58
N ASP A 219 6.09 -2.29 -15.45
CA ASP A 219 5.34 -2.43 -14.21
C ASP A 219 6.21 -3.13 -13.14
N PRO A 220 6.55 -2.44 -12.03
CA PRO A 220 7.35 -3.02 -10.95
C PRO A 220 6.77 -4.31 -10.36
N PHE A 221 5.44 -4.46 -10.39
CA PHE A 221 4.77 -5.67 -9.88
C PHE A 221 5.15 -6.94 -10.65
N VAL A 222 5.65 -6.80 -11.89
CA VAL A 222 6.15 -7.95 -12.68
C VAL A 222 7.43 -8.51 -12.06
N LEU A 223 8.37 -7.65 -11.64
CA LEU A 223 9.62 -8.11 -11.01
C LEU A 223 9.35 -8.65 -9.61
N GLU A 224 8.47 -8.01 -8.85
CA GLU A 224 8.01 -8.52 -7.56
C GLU A 224 7.39 -9.92 -7.72
N SER A 225 6.46 -10.09 -8.66
CA SER A 225 5.80 -11.38 -8.92
C SER A 225 6.79 -12.49 -9.29
N LYS A 226 7.81 -12.17 -10.10
CA LYS A 226 8.88 -13.12 -10.44
C LYS A 226 9.71 -13.52 -9.22
N GLN A 227 10.11 -12.56 -8.37
CA GLN A 227 10.85 -12.85 -7.15
C GLN A 227 10.01 -13.67 -6.16
N ARG A 228 8.73 -13.33 -5.97
CA ARG A 228 7.79 -14.14 -5.15
C ARG A 228 7.61 -15.54 -5.73
N GLY A 229 7.57 -15.69 -7.06
CA GLY A 229 7.56 -16.98 -7.73
C GLY A 229 8.80 -17.82 -7.43
N ALA A 230 10.00 -17.21 -7.45
CA ALA A 230 11.28 -17.87 -7.17
C ALA A 230 11.39 -18.37 -5.71
N MET A 231 10.71 -17.70 -4.77
CA MET A 231 10.65 -18.14 -3.36
C MET A 231 10.15 -19.59 -3.22
N ASN A 232 9.23 -20.04 -4.08
CA ASN A 232 8.74 -21.43 -4.05
C ASN A 232 9.86 -22.46 -4.25
N THR A 233 10.84 -22.17 -5.09
CA THR A 233 12.00 -23.04 -5.31
C THR A 233 12.92 -23.03 -4.09
N LEU A 234 13.15 -21.86 -3.49
CA LEU A 234 13.97 -21.73 -2.30
C LEU A 234 13.35 -22.45 -1.09
N LEU A 235 12.03 -22.36 -0.92
CA LEU A 235 11.28 -23.08 0.11
C LEU A 235 11.45 -24.59 0.02
N ARG A 236 11.34 -25.17 -1.19
CA ARG A 236 11.60 -26.60 -1.41
C ARG A 236 13.05 -26.97 -1.06
N ARG A 237 14.03 -26.14 -1.45
CA ARG A 237 15.45 -26.33 -1.08
C ARG A 237 15.68 -26.21 0.43
N ALA A 238 14.89 -25.40 1.12
CA ALA A 238 14.93 -25.26 2.57
C ALA A 238 14.43 -26.50 3.33
N GLY A 239 13.78 -27.45 2.64
CA GLY A 239 13.28 -28.69 3.21
C GLY A 239 11.85 -28.63 3.75
N ILE A 240 11.06 -27.62 3.34
CA ILE A 240 9.65 -27.53 3.74
C ILE A 240 8.86 -28.75 3.25
N SER A 241 8.00 -29.28 4.09
CA SER A 241 7.24 -30.51 3.87
C SER A 241 5.74 -30.29 4.11
N ASN A 242 4.91 -31.20 3.59
CA ASN A 242 3.46 -31.14 3.80
C ASN A 242 3.13 -31.14 5.30
N GLY A 243 2.25 -30.25 5.73
CA GLY A 243 1.84 -30.09 7.12
C GLY A 243 2.68 -29.10 7.94
N ASP A 244 3.84 -28.66 7.44
CA ASP A 244 4.58 -27.55 8.04
C ASP A 244 3.81 -26.23 7.91
N ILE A 245 4.12 -25.24 8.75
CA ILE A 245 3.57 -23.88 8.61
C ILE A 245 4.53 -23.04 7.78
N LEU A 246 4.00 -22.41 6.73
CA LEU A 246 4.69 -21.39 5.96
C LEU A 246 4.13 -20.02 6.30
N LEU A 247 4.96 -19.16 6.90
CA LEU A 247 4.67 -17.74 7.06
C LEU A 247 5.10 -17.02 5.78
N MET A 248 4.15 -16.33 5.14
CA MET A 248 4.41 -15.49 3.98
C MET A 248 4.14 -14.05 4.36
N SER A 249 5.19 -13.23 4.43
CA SER A 249 5.06 -11.82 4.76
C SER A 249 6.22 -11.02 4.16
N ASP A 250 6.10 -9.70 4.19
CA ASP A 250 7.23 -8.81 3.97
C ASP A 250 8.09 -8.70 5.24
N THR A 251 9.29 -8.11 5.13
CA THR A 251 10.27 -8.06 6.23
C THR A 251 9.76 -7.24 7.42
N ASP A 252 9.02 -6.16 7.15
CA ASP A 252 8.43 -5.24 8.12
C ASP A 252 7.11 -5.74 8.73
N GLU A 253 6.59 -6.90 8.32
CA GLU A 253 5.36 -7.54 8.82
C GLU A 253 5.70 -8.69 9.79
N ILE A 254 5.98 -8.38 11.06
CA ILE A 254 6.49 -9.31 12.09
C ILE A 254 5.31 -10.01 12.81
N PRO A 255 5.08 -11.33 12.59
CA PRO A 255 4.12 -12.06 13.39
C PRO A 255 4.57 -12.16 14.85
N SER A 256 3.63 -12.26 15.77
CA SER A 256 3.95 -12.26 17.20
C SER A 256 4.34 -13.65 17.73
N PRO A 257 5.17 -13.72 18.79
CA PRO A 257 5.48 -14.97 19.48
C PRO A 257 4.25 -15.78 19.90
N HIS A 258 3.20 -15.12 20.38
CA HIS A 258 1.97 -15.78 20.82
C HIS A 258 1.17 -16.37 19.66
N THR A 259 1.12 -15.70 18.51
CA THR A 259 0.59 -16.29 17.27
C THR A 259 1.38 -17.54 16.87
N LEU A 260 2.71 -17.48 16.91
CA LEU A 260 3.55 -18.62 16.50
C LEU A 260 3.35 -19.84 17.40
N LYS A 261 3.23 -19.65 18.72
CA LYS A 261 2.93 -20.74 19.65
C LYS A 261 1.63 -21.46 19.30
N LEU A 262 0.57 -20.72 18.98
CA LEU A 262 -0.71 -21.31 18.55
C LEU A 262 -0.55 -22.09 17.25
N LEU A 263 0.16 -21.53 16.26
CA LEU A 263 0.40 -22.21 14.97
C LEU A 263 1.23 -23.50 15.13
N GLN A 264 2.17 -23.54 16.09
CA GLN A 264 2.95 -24.73 16.40
C GLN A 264 2.11 -25.82 17.06
N TRP A 265 1.33 -25.47 18.08
CA TRP A 265 0.78 -26.44 19.03
C TRP A 265 -0.70 -26.76 18.84
N CYS A 266 -1.46 -25.95 18.10
CA CYS A 266 -2.88 -26.20 17.90
C CYS A 266 -3.16 -26.91 16.57
N ASP A 267 -4.00 -27.93 16.58
CA ASP A 267 -4.53 -28.61 15.40
C ASP A 267 -5.98 -28.22 15.12
N GLY A 268 -6.40 -28.30 13.85
CA GLY A 268 -7.71 -27.80 13.41
C GLY A 268 -7.72 -26.30 13.06
N ILE A 269 -6.56 -25.65 13.02
CA ILE A 269 -6.43 -24.28 12.48
C ILE A 269 -6.84 -24.25 11.00
N PRO A 270 -7.36 -23.11 10.50
CA PRO A 270 -7.62 -22.96 9.06
C PRO A 270 -6.38 -23.25 8.20
N PRO A 271 -6.50 -23.94 7.05
CA PRO A 271 -5.36 -24.26 6.19
C PRO A 271 -4.62 -23.03 5.67
N ILE A 272 -5.35 -21.93 5.47
CA ILE A 272 -4.82 -20.63 5.10
C ILE A 272 -5.54 -19.60 5.96
N MET A 273 -4.78 -18.73 6.63
CA MET A 273 -5.31 -17.58 7.34
C MET A 273 -4.45 -16.35 7.11
N HIS A 274 -5.10 -15.19 6.98
CA HIS A 274 -4.42 -13.90 7.06
C HIS A 274 -4.08 -13.57 8.52
N LEU A 275 -3.04 -12.78 8.74
CA LEU A 275 -2.63 -12.29 10.05
C LEU A 275 -2.96 -10.80 10.13
N GLU A 276 -3.82 -10.40 11.06
CA GLU A 276 -4.14 -8.99 11.32
C GLU A 276 -3.03 -8.37 12.15
N LEU A 277 -2.20 -7.54 11.53
CA LEU A 277 -1.06 -6.91 12.20
C LEU A 277 -1.42 -5.48 12.62
N ARG A 278 -0.93 -5.06 13.77
CA ARG A 278 -0.97 -3.65 14.19
C ARG A 278 -0.10 -2.83 13.25
N HIS A 279 -0.70 -1.91 12.50
CA HIS A 279 0.00 -1.10 11.51
C HIS A 279 0.61 0.14 12.17
N TYR A 280 1.89 0.37 11.91
CA TYR A 280 2.68 1.52 12.33
C TYR A 280 3.38 2.13 11.12
N MET A 281 3.72 3.41 11.24
CA MET A 281 4.38 4.15 10.19
C MET A 281 5.61 4.90 10.71
N TYR A 282 6.75 4.81 10.03
CA TYR A 282 8.02 5.48 10.34
C TYR A 282 8.72 5.04 11.65
N SER A 283 7.96 4.69 12.68
CA SER A 283 8.37 4.14 13.97
C SER A 283 7.15 3.62 14.73
N PHE A 284 7.34 2.95 15.86
CA PHE A 284 6.24 2.53 16.73
C PHE A 284 5.58 3.71 17.49
N GLU A 285 6.09 4.94 17.32
CA GLU A 285 5.43 6.17 17.79
C GLU A 285 4.16 6.48 17.00
N PHE A 286 4.01 6.03 15.75
CA PHE A 286 2.85 6.40 14.91
C PHE A 286 1.98 5.16 14.59
N PRO A 287 1.12 4.72 15.53
CA PRO A 287 0.14 3.68 15.27
C PRO A 287 -0.93 4.20 14.30
N VAL A 288 -1.28 3.41 13.30
CA VAL A 288 -2.29 3.79 12.31
C VAL A 288 -3.62 3.10 12.55
N ASP A 289 -3.66 1.78 12.47
CA ASP A 289 -4.86 0.95 12.64
C ASP A 289 -4.50 -0.55 12.57
N TYR A 290 -5.50 -1.42 12.55
CA TYR A 290 -5.37 -2.86 12.29
C TYR A 290 -5.62 -3.20 10.82
N SER A 291 -5.25 -2.30 9.90
CA SER A 291 -5.54 -2.50 8.46
C SER A 291 -4.56 -3.44 7.76
N SER A 292 -3.49 -3.87 8.42
CA SER A 292 -2.48 -4.77 7.83
C SER A 292 -2.92 -6.22 7.86
N TRP A 293 -3.15 -6.81 6.67
CA TRP A 293 -3.69 -8.17 6.55
C TRP A 293 -2.92 -9.09 5.59
N ARG A 294 -1.93 -8.59 4.83
CA ARG A 294 -1.33 -9.37 3.71
C ARG A 294 -0.49 -10.55 4.17
N ALA A 295 0.14 -10.45 5.35
CA ALA A 295 0.84 -11.57 5.95
C ALA A 295 -0.10 -12.77 6.13
N THR A 296 0.35 -13.96 5.81
CA THR A 296 -0.42 -15.21 5.94
C THR A 296 0.36 -16.30 6.64
N ALA A 297 -0.39 -17.19 7.29
CA ALA A 297 0.09 -18.50 7.72
C ALA A 297 -0.63 -19.57 6.89
N HIS A 298 0.15 -20.45 6.25
CA HIS A 298 -0.35 -21.56 5.45
C HIS A 298 0.10 -22.89 6.05
N ILE A 299 -0.81 -23.84 6.20
CA ILE A 299 -0.42 -25.25 6.25
C ILE A 299 0.10 -25.60 4.86
N TYR A 300 1.40 -25.89 4.78
CA TYR A 300 2.07 -26.16 3.52
C TYR A 300 1.56 -27.48 2.92
N GLY A 301 1.30 -27.46 1.62
CA GLY A 301 0.84 -28.60 0.85
C GLY A 301 1.27 -28.50 -0.62
N PRO A 302 0.91 -29.48 -1.46
CA PRO A 302 1.37 -29.57 -2.85
C PRO A 302 1.03 -28.36 -3.72
N TRP A 303 -0.06 -27.66 -3.40
CA TRP A 303 -0.59 -26.52 -4.15
C TRP A 303 -0.21 -25.17 -3.55
N THR A 304 0.53 -25.16 -2.44
CA THR A 304 0.92 -23.91 -1.77
C THR A 304 1.87 -23.13 -2.67
N GLN A 305 1.55 -21.85 -2.89
CA GLN A 305 2.38 -20.92 -3.64
C GLN A 305 2.64 -19.69 -2.80
N TYR A 306 3.89 -19.24 -2.75
CA TYR A 306 4.27 -18.01 -2.07
C TYR A 306 3.62 -16.80 -2.74
N ARG A 307 2.75 -16.11 -1.99
CA ARG A 307 1.93 -14.99 -2.46
C ARG A 307 1.76 -13.96 -1.34
N HIS A 308 1.52 -12.72 -1.72
CA HIS A 308 1.27 -11.60 -0.81
C HIS A 308 0.02 -10.82 -1.25
N SER A 309 -1.06 -11.57 -1.43
CA SER A 309 -2.37 -11.08 -1.82
C SER A 309 -3.44 -11.89 -1.11
N ARG A 310 -4.71 -11.46 -1.15
CA ARG A 310 -5.76 -12.16 -0.42
C ARG A 310 -5.93 -13.61 -0.90
N GLN A 311 -5.71 -14.56 -0.01
CA GLN A 311 -5.80 -16.01 -0.29
C GLN A 311 -7.06 -16.64 0.31
N THR A 312 -7.66 -16.02 1.35
CA THR A 312 -8.82 -16.56 2.04
C THR A 312 -9.74 -15.45 2.58
N GLY A 313 -10.92 -15.85 3.06
CA GLY A 313 -11.89 -14.98 3.74
C GLY A 313 -11.66 -14.84 5.25
N VAL A 314 -10.74 -15.59 5.85
CA VAL A 314 -10.49 -15.58 7.31
C VAL A 314 -9.22 -14.83 7.69
N ILE A 315 -9.25 -14.16 8.84
CA ILE A 315 -8.11 -13.44 9.40
C ILE A 315 -7.99 -13.72 10.90
N PHE A 316 -6.76 -13.90 11.37
CA PHE A 316 -6.45 -14.08 12.79
C PHE A 316 -6.13 -12.73 13.42
N SER A 317 -6.90 -12.38 14.46
CA SER A 317 -6.88 -11.03 15.04
C SER A 317 -5.57 -10.77 15.80
N ASP A 318 -5.09 -9.52 15.81
CA ASP A 318 -3.95 -9.05 16.61
C ASP A 318 -2.74 -10.02 16.62
N ALA A 319 -2.28 -10.36 15.41
CA ALA A 319 -1.33 -11.42 15.16
C ALA A 319 0.14 -10.96 15.08
N GLY A 320 0.40 -9.67 15.32
CA GLY A 320 1.75 -9.10 15.27
C GLY A 320 1.77 -7.62 14.88
N TRP A 321 2.86 -7.21 14.24
CA TRP A 321 3.16 -5.80 13.93
C TRP A 321 3.56 -5.62 12.48
N HIS A 322 3.14 -4.52 11.87
CA HIS A 322 3.61 -4.09 10.56
C HIS A 322 4.12 -2.66 10.67
N CYS A 323 5.43 -2.44 10.50
CA CYS A 323 6.05 -1.11 10.63
C CYS A 323 6.56 -0.61 9.28
N SER A 324 5.70 0.07 8.52
CA SER A 324 6.06 0.58 7.19
C SER A 324 7.03 1.75 7.30
N PHE A 325 8.03 1.80 6.40
CA PHE A 325 9.04 2.88 6.34
C PHE A 325 9.79 3.10 7.67
N CYS A 326 10.00 2.06 8.45
CA CYS A 326 10.68 2.13 9.74
C CYS A 326 12.20 1.99 9.60
N PHE A 327 12.85 3.08 9.21
CA PHE A 327 14.28 3.14 8.89
C PHE A 327 15.07 4.06 9.81
N GLN A 328 16.38 3.80 9.92
CA GLN A 328 17.30 4.60 10.73
C GLN A 328 17.82 5.83 9.97
N TYR A 329 18.02 5.71 8.65
CA TYR A 329 18.61 6.77 7.83
C TYR A 329 17.62 7.33 6.81
N ILE A 330 17.67 8.64 6.56
CA ILE A 330 16.80 9.28 5.55
C ILE A 330 17.03 8.71 4.15
N SER A 331 18.27 8.34 3.83
CA SER A 331 18.64 7.69 2.56
C SER A 331 17.85 6.39 2.31
N GLU A 332 17.50 5.63 3.35
CA GLU A 332 16.73 4.39 3.23
C GLU A 332 15.26 4.65 2.88
N PHE A 333 14.68 5.76 3.36
CA PHE A 333 13.34 6.20 2.93
C PHE A 333 13.36 6.51 1.43
N VAL A 334 14.33 7.32 0.98
CA VAL A 334 14.50 7.66 -0.44
C VAL A 334 14.68 6.40 -1.28
N PHE A 335 15.50 5.46 -0.79
CA PHE A 335 15.71 4.17 -1.44
C PHE A 335 14.40 3.39 -1.57
N LYS A 336 13.65 3.13 -0.48
CA LYS A 336 12.38 2.39 -0.54
C LYS A 336 11.35 3.09 -1.44
N MET A 337 11.22 4.42 -1.33
CA MET A 337 10.29 5.23 -2.15
C MET A 337 10.55 5.10 -3.65
N THR A 338 11.79 4.84 -4.07
CA THR A 338 12.18 4.70 -5.49
C THR A 338 12.36 3.24 -5.93
N ALA A 339 12.42 2.29 -4.99
CA ALA A 339 12.76 0.90 -5.24
C ALA A 339 11.55 -0.04 -5.33
N TYR A 340 10.53 0.18 -4.48
CA TYR A 340 9.43 -0.77 -4.32
C TYR A 340 8.33 -0.60 -5.38
N SER A 341 7.34 -1.50 -5.36
CA SER A 341 6.38 -1.63 -6.46
C SER A 341 5.47 -0.40 -6.66
N HIS A 342 5.35 0.45 -5.64
CA HIS A 342 4.58 1.70 -5.70
C HIS A 342 5.47 2.95 -5.84
N ALA A 343 6.64 2.84 -6.49
CA ALA A 343 7.51 3.98 -6.77
C ALA A 343 6.84 5.06 -7.65
N ASP A 344 5.75 4.72 -8.34
CA ASP A 344 4.89 5.65 -9.11
C ASP A 344 4.30 6.78 -8.25
N ARG A 345 4.23 6.59 -6.93
CA ARG A 345 3.79 7.61 -5.98
C ARG A 345 4.77 8.77 -5.83
N VAL A 346 6.03 8.61 -6.24
CA VAL A 346 7.01 9.70 -6.28
C VAL A 346 6.74 10.57 -7.50
N LYS A 347 5.81 11.52 -7.36
CA LYS A 347 5.37 12.38 -8.47
C LYS A 347 6.28 13.55 -8.78
N ARG A 348 7.11 13.94 -7.81
CA ARG A 348 8.00 15.10 -7.88
C ARG A 348 9.31 14.77 -7.19
N LYS A 349 10.42 15.26 -7.75
CA LYS A 349 11.75 15.11 -7.13
C LYS A 349 11.82 15.68 -5.72
N SER A 350 11.01 16.71 -5.42
CA SER A 350 10.90 17.29 -4.09
C SER A 350 10.44 16.30 -3.02
N PHE A 351 9.75 15.21 -3.39
CA PHE A 351 9.35 14.18 -2.44
C PHE A 351 10.54 13.42 -1.84
N LEU A 352 11.65 13.37 -2.60
CA LEU A 352 12.89 12.71 -2.21
C LEU A 352 13.85 13.65 -1.44
N SER A 353 13.43 14.88 -1.14
CA SER A 353 14.24 15.81 -0.36
C SER A 353 14.39 15.32 1.08
N HIS A 354 15.63 15.18 1.54
CA HIS A 354 15.92 14.67 2.88
C HIS A 354 15.27 15.52 3.98
N SER A 355 15.34 16.85 3.86
CA SER A 355 14.72 17.76 4.83
C SER A 355 13.20 17.68 4.85
N ARG A 356 12.57 17.46 3.69
CA ARG A 356 11.12 17.24 3.60
C ARG A 356 10.73 15.93 4.26
N ILE A 357 11.42 14.83 3.93
CA ILE A 357 11.18 13.51 4.51
C ILE A 357 11.31 13.60 6.04
N GLN A 358 12.40 14.17 6.54
CA GLN A 358 12.62 14.35 7.98
C GLN A 358 11.46 15.08 8.68
N ASN A 359 10.95 16.15 8.07
CA ASN A 359 9.83 16.92 8.61
C ASN A 359 8.54 16.08 8.62
N ILE A 360 8.24 15.37 7.53
CA ILE A 360 7.05 14.54 7.37
C ILE A 360 7.04 13.40 8.40
N ILE A 361 8.14 12.65 8.50
CA ILE A 361 8.18 11.49 9.40
C ILE A 361 8.10 11.88 10.87
N CYS A 362 8.62 13.06 11.24
CA CYS A 362 8.45 13.60 12.59
C CYS A 362 7.03 14.10 12.85
N LYS A 363 6.32 14.61 11.84
CA LYS A 363 4.94 15.04 12.00
C LYS A 363 3.94 13.88 12.00
N GLY A 364 4.29 12.77 11.34
CA GLY A 364 3.35 11.68 11.06
C GLY A 364 2.49 11.96 9.82
N ASP A 365 2.94 12.82 8.92
CA ASP A 365 2.24 13.13 7.66
C ASP A 365 2.47 12.05 6.60
N ASP A 366 1.73 12.07 5.49
CA ASP A 366 1.92 11.15 4.36
C ASP A 366 3.13 11.54 3.48
N LEU A 367 4.07 10.60 3.25
CA LEU A 367 5.27 10.84 2.43
C LEU A 367 4.97 11.30 0.99
N PHE A 368 3.81 10.94 0.46
CA PHE A 368 3.42 11.14 -0.94
C PHE A 368 2.33 12.21 -1.12
N ASP A 369 2.00 12.97 -0.07
CA ASP A 369 0.91 13.96 -0.02
C ASP A 369 -0.46 13.40 -0.47
N MET A 370 -0.71 12.10 -0.26
CA MET A 370 -1.94 11.41 -0.62
C MET A 370 -3.01 11.54 0.47
N LEU A 371 -4.27 11.40 0.07
CA LEU A 371 -5.38 11.24 1.01
C LEU A 371 -5.51 9.77 1.43
N PRO A 372 -6.11 9.49 2.59
CA PRO A 372 -6.42 8.12 3.00
C PRO A 372 -7.25 7.39 1.93
N GLU A 373 -6.95 6.11 1.74
CA GLU A 373 -7.66 5.24 0.80
C GLU A 373 -8.87 4.58 1.46
N GLU A 374 -9.93 5.36 1.66
CA GLU A 374 -11.13 4.92 2.39
C GLU A 374 -12.38 4.84 1.51
N TYR A 375 -13.29 3.95 1.90
CA TYR A 375 -14.54 3.65 1.15
C TYR A 375 -15.77 4.35 1.74
N SER A 376 -15.62 5.09 2.85
CA SER A 376 -16.66 5.93 3.43
C SER A 376 -16.09 7.31 3.75
N PHE A 377 -16.91 8.36 3.64
CA PHE A 377 -16.50 9.71 4.03
C PHE A 377 -16.17 9.80 5.52
N GLN A 378 -16.85 9.02 6.36
CA GLN A 378 -16.60 9.00 7.80
C GLN A 378 -15.18 8.50 8.10
N GLU A 379 -14.76 7.37 7.54
CA GLU A 379 -13.41 6.84 7.75
C GLU A 379 -12.35 7.70 7.06
N LEU A 380 -12.65 8.25 5.87
CA LEU A 380 -11.78 9.19 5.18
C LEU A 380 -11.45 10.40 6.06
N ILE A 381 -12.47 11.06 6.63
CA ILE A 381 -12.31 12.24 7.47
C ILE A 381 -11.57 11.88 8.76
N LYS A 382 -11.91 10.74 9.37
CA LYS A 382 -11.27 10.24 10.61
C LYS A 382 -9.77 10.01 10.44
N LYS A 383 -9.34 9.54 9.27
CA LYS A 383 -7.93 9.25 8.97
C LYS A 383 -7.20 10.40 8.27
N MET A 384 -7.89 11.50 7.99
CA MET A 384 -7.30 12.66 7.32
C MET A 384 -6.40 13.44 8.27
N GLY A 385 -5.21 13.81 7.80
CA GLY A 385 -4.22 14.56 8.58
C GLY A 385 -3.07 13.67 9.05
N SER A 386 -2.32 14.17 10.03
CA SER A 386 -1.17 13.48 10.59
C SER A 386 -1.60 12.30 11.47
N ILE A 387 -0.84 11.21 11.42
CA ILE A 387 -1.01 10.06 12.31
C ILE A 387 -0.72 10.50 13.75
N PRO A 388 -1.63 10.25 14.72
CA PRO A 388 -1.40 10.63 16.10
C PRO A 388 -0.22 9.87 16.69
N ARG A 389 0.57 10.57 17.52
CA ARG A 389 1.70 9.98 18.24
C ARG A 389 1.21 9.17 19.43
N SER A 390 1.83 8.02 19.67
CA SER A 390 1.68 7.19 20.85
C SER A 390 2.91 7.36 21.75
N ALA A 391 2.66 7.59 23.03
CA ALA A 391 3.69 7.53 24.07
C ALA A 391 3.85 6.11 24.66
N SER A 392 3.04 5.15 24.21
CA SER A 392 3.03 3.78 24.72
C SER A 392 3.94 2.87 23.90
N ALA A 393 4.81 2.15 24.60
CA ALA A 393 5.60 1.05 24.07
C ALA A 393 5.09 -0.33 24.55
N VAL A 394 3.88 -0.38 25.13
CA VAL A 394 3.27 -1.62 25.62
C VAL A 394 2.87 -2.50 24.43
N HIS A 395 3.16 -3.80 24.55
CA HIS A 395 2.91 -4.80 23.50
C HIS A 395 3.69 -4.56 22.20
N LEU A 396 4.84 -3.88 22.25
CA LEU A 396 5.80 -3.86 21.15
C LEU A 396 6.71 -5.11 21.21
N PRO A 397 7.50 -5.40 20.15
CA PRO A 397 8.45 -6.51 20.16
C PRO A 397 9.38 -6.47 21.38
N ALA A 398 9.56 -7.60 22.06
CA ALA A 398 10.36 -7.66 23.28
C ALA A 398 11.84 -7.32 23.03
N TYR A 399 12.43 -7.83 21.95
CA TYR A 399 13.80 -7.57 21.53
C TYR A 399 14.02 -6.10 21.16
N LEU A 400 13.00 -5.42 20.59
CA LEU A 400 13.05 -3.98 20.38
C LEU A 400 13.22 -3.24 21.71
N ILE A 401 12.41 -3.57 22.72
CA ILE A 401 12.44 -2.92 24.04
C ILE A 401 13.74 -3.25 24.79
N GLN A 402 14.19 -4.51 24.75
CA GLN A 402 15.45 -4.94 25.35
C GLN A 402 16.66 -4.21 24.76
N ASN A 403 16.57 -3.78 23.49
CA ASN A 403 17.64 -3.09 22.78
C ASN A 403 17.24 -1.65 22.41
N ALA A 404 16.48 -0.99 23.29
CA ALA A 404 15.91 0.34 23.06
C ALA A 404 16.96 1.40 22.68
N ASP A 405 18.18 1.32 23.19
CA ASP A 405 19.25 2.26 22.82
C ASP A 405 19.66 2.12 21.35
N LYS A 406 19.80 0.88 20.86
CA LYS A 406 20.12 0.58 19.45
C LYS A 406 18.97 0.99 18.53
N PHE A 407 17.74 0.70 18.92
CA PHE A 407 16.54 0.94 18.13
C PHE A 407 15.77 2.19 18.57
N ARG A 408 16.46 3.16 19.18
CA ARG A 408 15.82 4.38 19.72
C ARG A 408 15.01 5.12 18.67
N PHE A 409 15.46 5.06 17.41
CA PHE A 409 14.76 5.65 16.28
C PHE A 409 13.37 5.04 16.04
N LEU A 410 13.10 3.81 16.46
CA LEU A 410 11.79 3.17 16.34
C LEU A 410 10.85 3.47 17.52
N LEU A 411 11.31 4.18 18.54
CA LEU A 411 10.58 4.42 19.79
C LEU A 411 10.18 5.90 19.95
N PRO A 412 9.20 6.21 20.82
CA PRO A 412 8.71 7.57 21.01
C PRO A 412 9.82 8.60 21.28
N GLY A 413 9.77 9.73 20.55
CA GLY A 413 10.75 10.82 20.64
C GLY A 413 12.00 10.60 19.79
N GLY A 414 12.16 9.42 19.18
CA GLY A 414 13.23 9.13 18.26
C GLY A 414 12.82 9.40 16.83
N CYS A 415 12.36 10.59 16.43
CA CYS A 415 11.96 10.86 15.04
C CYS A 415 13.06 11.46 14.15
N LEU A 416 14.09 12.08 14.75
CA LEU A 416 15.24 12.62 14.04
C LEU A 416 16.12 11.49 13.50
N ARG A 417 16.49 11.58 12.22
CA ARG A 417 17.23 10.56 11.47
C ARG A 417 18.49 11.17 10.88
N PRO A 418 19.66 10.53 11.05
CA PRO A 418 20.83 10.89 10.26
C PRO A 418 20.55 10.75 8.74
N PRO A 419 21.23 11.54 7.89
CA PRO A 419 21.07 11.46 6.44
C PRO A 419 21.52 10.13 5.82
N GLU A 420 22.64 9.56 6.31
CA GLU A 420 23.34 8.37 5.79
C GLU A 420 23.79 7.44 6.90
#